data_AF-A0A2T9K821-F1
#
_entry.id   AF-A0A2T9K821-F1
#
_cell.length_a   1.000
_cell.length_b   1.000
_cell.length_c   1.000
_cell.angle_alpha   90.00
_cell.angle_beta   90.00
_cell.angle_gamma   90.00
#
_symmetry.space_group_name_H-M   'P 1'
#
loop_
_entity.id
_entity.type
_entity.pdbx_description
1 polymer ?
#
loop_
_entity_poly.entity_id
_entity_poly.type
_entity_poly.pdbx_seq_one_letter_code
_entity_poly.pdbx_strand_id
1 'polypeptide(L)'
;MRKLVSVRAAALATALLAAAGQAHAQAVQADPQGSSAVLSGVMWLQGTLLGNVATAVAVMAVAAVGFMMLTGRMNWRYGATVILGCFILFGATTIVSGIRTAAGA
;
A
#
# COMPACT_ATOMS: atom_id res chain seq x y z
N MET A 1 -2.75 19.27 -43.98
CA MET A 1 -1.65 18.42 -43.46
C MET A 1 -1.32 18.66 -41.99
N ARG A 2 -1.31 19.90 -41.46
CA ARG A 2 -1.01 20.17 -40.03
C ARG A 2 -1.97 19.53 -39.01
N LYS A 3 -3.27 19.43 -39.34
CA LYS A 3 -4.28 18.81 -38.45
C LYS A 3 -4.10 17.31 -38.22
N LEU A 4 -3.40 16.61 -39.13
CA LEU A 4 -3.13 15.17 -39.01
C LEU A 4 -1.96 14.87 -38.05
N VAL A 5 -1.01 15.80 -37.93
CA VAL A 5 0.14 15.66 -37.02
C VAL A 5 -0.28 15.84 -35.57
N SER A 6 -1.19 16.79 -35.29
CA SER A 6 -1.73 17.03 -33.95
C SER A 6 -2.61 15.89 -33.43
N VAL A 7 -3.36 15.20 -34.30
CA VAL A 7 -4.16 14.03 -33.93
C VAL A 7 -3.26 12.83 -33.61
N ARG A 8 -2.17 12.63 -34.35
CA ARG A 8 -1.20 11.57 -34.07
C ARG A 8 -0.42 11.82 -32.77
N ALA A 9 -0.02 13.06 -32.50
CA ALA A 9 0.62 13.43 -31.25
C ALA A 9 -0.30 13.24 -30.04
N ALA A 10 -1.59 13.60 -30.17
CA ALA A 10 -2.59 13.34 -29.14
C ALA A 10 -2.79 11.85 -28.90
N ALA A 11 -2.93 11.04 -29.97
CA ALA A 11 -3.08 9.59 -29.84
C ALA A 11 -1.86 8.92 -29.18
N LEU A 12 -0.64 9.41 -29.47
CA LEU A 12 0.59 8.89 -28.88
C LEU A 12 0.74 9.32 -27.41
N ALA A 13 0.28 10.52 -27.04
CA ALA A 13 0.20 10.96 -25.66
C ALA A 13 -0.82 10.15 -24.84
N THR A 14 -1.99 9.85 -25.42
CA THR A 14 -2.99 8.97 -24.77
C THR A 14 -2.47 7.54 -24.64
N ALA A 15 -1.73 7.04 -25.63
CA ALA A 15 -1.09 5.72 -25.57
C ALA A 15 0.02 5.66 -24.50
N LEU A 16 0.81 6.72 -24.36
CA LEU A 16 1.85 6.82 -23.32
C LEU A 16 1.25 6.94 -21.91
N LEU A 17 0.12 7.65 -21.74
CA LEU A 17 -0.60 7.72 -20.47
C LEU A 17 -1.28 6.39 -20.12
N ALA A 18 -1.77 5.65 -21.12
CA ALA A 18 -2.31 4.30 -20.94
C ALA A 18 -1.22 3.28 -20.57
N ALA A 19 0.00 3.44 -21.10
CA ALA A 19 1.16 2.62 -20.75
C ALA A 19 1.68 2.90 -19.33
N ALA A 20 1.52 4.13 -18.82
CA ALA A 20 1.90 4.47 -17.44
C ALA A 20 1.00 3.81 -16.38
N GLY A 21 -0.22 3.38 -16.76
CA GLY A 21 -1.13 2.60 -15.90
C GLY A 21 -0.74 1.13 -15.73
N GLN A 22 0.26 0.63 -16.47
CA GLN A 22 0.73 -0.75 -16.39
C GLN A 22 1.94 -0.88 -15.44
N ALA A 23 1.83 -0.30 -14.25
CA ALA A 23 2.75 -0.60 -13.16
C ALA A 23 2.43 -1.99 -12.60
N HIS A 24 3.15 -2.99 -13.12
CA HIS A 24 3.52 -4.26 -12.50
C HIS A 24 2.42 -5.04 -11.73
N ALA A 25 1.51 -5.64 -12.48
CA ALA A 25 0.98 -6.97 -12.18
C ALA A 25 0.84 -7.72 -13.51
N GLN A 26 1.98 -8.00 -14.13
CA GLN A 26 2.03 -8.83 -15.33
C GLN A 26 1.42 -10.19 -14.99
N ALA A 27 0.26 -10.42 -15.60
CA ALA A 27 -0.29 -11.70 -16.02
C ALA A 27 -0.07 -12.91 -15.08
N VAL A 28 -1.18 -13.40 -14.54
CA VAL A 28 -1.40 -14.83 -14.32
C VAL A 28 -1.19 -15.53 -15.66
N GLN A 29 0.07 -15.88 -15.94
CA GLN A 29 0.49 -16.56 -17.15
C GLN A 29 0.99 -17.94 -16.73
N ALA A 30 0.07 -18.91 -16.88
CA ALA A 30 0.29 -20.36 -16.82
C ALA A 30 1.14 -20.84 -15.63
N ASP A 31 0.48 -21.25 -14.53
CA ASP A 31 1.13 -21.89 -13.37
C ASP A 31 2.09 -23.01 -13.79
N PRO A 32 3.42 -22.81 -13.71
CA PRO A 32 4.37 -23.89 -13.84
C PRO A 32 4.25 -24.77 -12.59
N GLN A 33 4.25 -26.09 -12.74
CA GLN A 33 4.22 -27.02 -11.61
C GLN A 33 5.36 -26.66 -10.63
N GLY A 34 5.00 -26.14 -9.45
CA GLY A 34 5.94 -25.53 -8.47
C GLY A 34 5.55 -24.11 -8.01
N SER A 35 4.67 -23.41 -8.75
CA SER A 35 4.09 -22.11 -8.39
C SER A 35 3.40 -22.12 -7.01
N SER A 36 2.83 -23.27 -6.61
CA SER A 36 2.13 -23.43 -5.33
C SER A 36 2.99 -23.17 -4.10
N ALA A 37 4.26 -23.59 -4.11
CA ALA A 37 5.17 -23.39 -2.97
C ALA A 37 5.61 -21.93 -2.86
N VAL A 38 5.88 -21.27 -3.98
CA VAL A 38 6.26 -19.85 -4.02
C VAL A 38 5.07 -18.98 -3.61
N LEU A 39 3.88 -19.25 -4.16
CA LEU A 39 2.66 -18.55 -3.78
C LEU A 39 2.32 -18.76 -2.29
N SER A 40 2.44 -19.98 -1.76
CA SER A 40 2.29 -20.23 -0.32
C SER A 40 3.33 -19.48 0.51
N GLY A 41 4.58 -19.42 0.05
CA GLY A 41 5.64 -18.67 0.72
C GLY A 41 5.34 -17.17 0.75
N VAL A 42 4.91 -16.60 -0.37
CA VAL A 42 4.51 -15.19 -0.46
C VAL A 42 3.28 -14.90 0.41
N MET A 43 2.29 -15.80 0.44
CA MET A 43 1.11 -15.64 1.31
C MET A 43 1.47 -15.75 2.80
N TRP A 44 2.43 -16.59 3.17
CA TRP A 44 2.95 -16.66 4.54
C TRP A 44 3.73 -15.40 4.92
N LEU A 45 4.61 -14.91 4.05
CA LEU A 45 5.31 -13.65 4.24
C LEU A 45 4.33 -12.48 4.35
N GLN A 46 3.29 -12.46 3.51
CA GLN A 46 2.23 -11.46 3.58
C GLN A 46 1.49 -11.53 4.92
N GLY A 47 1.09 -12.71 5.37
CA GLY A 47 0.38 -12.87 6.65
C GLY A 47 1.23 -12.48 7.86
N THR A 48 2.52 -12.81 7.85
CA THR A 48 3.45 -12.44 8.93
C THR A 48 3.75 -10.95 8.94
N LEU A 49 4.02 -10.34 7.77
CA LEU A 49 4.36 -8.92 7.64
C LEU A 49 3.15 -7.99 7.87
N LEU A 50 1.97 -8.35 7.35
CA LEU A 50 0.75 -7.54 7.51
C LEU A 50 0.01 -7.81 8.84
N GLY A 51 0.17 -8.99 9.43
CA GLY A 51 -0.57 -9.40 10.64
C GLY A 51 0.25 -9.27 11.92
N ASN A 52 1.09 -10.26 12.20
CA ASN A 52 1.80 -10.36 13.49
C ASN A 52 2.90 -9.32 13.66
N VAL A 53 3.67 -9.02 12.60
CA VAL A 53 4.76 -8.04 12.68
C VAL A 53 4.18 -6.62 12.81
N ALA A 54 3.16 -6.30 12.02
CA ALA A 54 2.50 -4.99 12.09
C ALA A 54 1.92 -4.71 13.48
N THR A 55 1.26 -5.70 14.10
CA THR A 55 0.72 -5.57 15.46
C THR A 55 1.81 -5.44 16.51
N ALA A 56 2.90 -6.21 16.42
CA ALA A 56 4.03 -6.08 17.33
C ALA A 56 4.68 -4.68 17.28
N VAL A 57 4.92 -4.14 16.07
CA VAL A 57 5.50 -2.79 15.91
C VAL A 57 4.59 -1.71 16.49
N ALA A 58 3.28 -1.81 16.24
CA ALA A 58 2.31 -0.87 16.79
C ALA A 58 2.31 -0.87 18.33
N VAL A 59 2.33 -2.05 18.95
CA VAL A 59 2.37 -2.20 20.41
C VAL A 59 3.66 -1.62 20.99
N MET A 60 4.81 -1.86 20.35
CA MET A 60 6.09 -1.30 20.80
C MET A 60 6.09 0.23 20.72
N ALA A 61 5.51 0.81 19.66
CA ALA A 61 5.37 2.26 19.53
C ALA A 61 4.49 2.86 20.63
N VAL A 62 3.35 2.24 20.96
CA VAL A 62 2.48 2.69 22.05
C VAL A 62 3.16 2.57 23.41
N ALA A 63 3.89 1.47 23.65
CA ALA A 63 4.66 1.28 24.88
C ALA A 63 5.74 2.35 25.06
N ALA A 64 6.45 2.71 23.99
CA ALA A 64 7.45 3.79 24.01
C ALA A 64 6.85 5.16 24.37
N VAL A 65 5.64 5.47 23.89
CA VAL A 65 4.90 6.68 24.29
C VAL A 65 4.57 6.65 25.78
N GLY A 66 4.11 5.52 26.30
CA GLY A 66 3.82 5.33 27.72
C GLY A 66 5.06 5.53 28.60
N PHE A 67 6.21 5.00 28.18
CA PHE A 67 7.49 5.27 28.86
C PHE A 67 7.87 6.75 28.84
N MET A 68 7.62 7.45 27.72
CA MET A 68 7.90 8.88 27.62
C MET A 68 6.99 9.72 28.53
N MET A 69 5.74 9.29 28.76
CA MET A 69 4.83 9.95 29.71
C MET A 69 5.30 9.83 31.17
N LEU A 70 6.04 8.77 31.53
CA LEU A 70 6.65 8.63 32.86
C LEU A 70 7.82 9.60 33.10
N THR A 71 8.37 10.23 32.05
CA THR A 71 9.44 11.24 32.18
C THR A 71 8.95 12.62 32.63
N GLY A 72 7.69 12.73 33.05
CA GLY A 72 7.07 13.95 33.61
C GLY A 72 6.67 15.01 32.58
N ARG A 73 7.10 14.87 31.32
CA ARG A 73 6.71 15.74 30.20
C ARG A 73 5.69 15.04 29.30
N MET A 74 4.42 15.44 29.39
CA MET A 74 3.38 14.90 28.51
C MET A 74 3.42 15.62 27.16
N ASN A 75 4.23 15.08 26.24
CA ASN A 75 4.30 15.55 24.86
C ASN A 75 3.08 15.04 24.06
N TRP A 76 1.89 15.60 24.31
CA TRP A 76 0.62 15.19 23.65
C TRP A 76 0.73 15.09 22.12
N ARG A 77 1.53 15.97 21.50
CA ARG A 77 1.84 15.94 20.06
C ARG A 77 2.44 14.60 19.63
N TYR A 78 3.34 14.05 20.42
CA TYR A 78 4.01 12.78 20.13
C TYR A 78 3.04 11.60 20.24
N GLY A 79 2.18 11.61 21.27
CA GLY A 79 1.11 10.64 21.41
C GLY A 79 0.14 10.66 20.22
N ALA A 80 -0.28 11.85 19.79
CA ALA A 80 -1.16 12.01 18.63
C ALA A 80 -0.53 11.49 17.32
N THR A 81 0.76 11.76 17.08
CA THR A 81 1.47 11.25 15.90
C THR A 81 1.55 9.72 15.90
N VAL A 82 1.78 9.08 17.05
CA VAL A 82 1.83 7.61 17.14
C VAL A 82 0.45 6.99 16.91
N ILE A 83 -0.62 7.57 17.46
CA ILE A 83 -2.00 7.10 17.21
C ILE A 83 -2.35 7.23 15.72
N LEU A 84 -1.99 8.35 15.08
CA LEU A 84 -2.21 8.56 13.66
C LEU A 84 -1.43 7.54 12.81
N GLY A 85 -0.18 7.24 13.19
CA GLY A 85 0.61 6.18 12.54
C GLY A 85 -0.07 4.82 12.66
N CYS A 86 -0.54 4.47 13.85
CA CYS A 86 -1.27 3.23 14.13
C CYS A 86 -2.51 3.10 13.24
N PHE A 87 -3.27 4.19 13.07
CA PHE A 87 -4.41 4.26 12.16
C PHE A 87 -4.03 3.97 10.70
N ILE A 88 -2.92 4.53 10.22
CA ILE A 88 -2.47 4.30 8.83
C ILE A 88 -2.03 2.83 8.64
N LEU A 89 -1.28 2.24 9.59
CA LEU A 89 -0.83 0.85 9.50
C LEU A 89 -2.01 -0.13 9.42
N PHE A 90 -3.00 0.01 10.30
CA PHE A 90 -4.14 -0.93 10.36
C PHE A 90 -5.30 -0.57 9.43
N GLY A 91 -5.48 0.72 9.11
CA GLY A 91 -6.56 1.21 8.26
C GLY A 91 -6.25 1.16 6.77
N ALA A 92 -4.99 0.96 6.37
CA ALA A 92 -4.56 1.00 4.96
C ALA A 92 -5.38 0.07 4.05
N THR A 93 -5.67 -1.16 4.48
CA THR A 93 -6.42 -2.13 3.68
C THR A 93 -7.85 -1.67 3.39
N THR A 94 -8.55 -1.16 4.39
CA THR A 94 -9.91 -0.61 4.27
C THR A 94 -9.94 0.64 3.40
N ILE A 95 -8.97 1.54 3.57
CA ILE A 95 -8.86 2.76 2.75
C ILE A 95 -8.64 2.39 1.28
N VAL A 96 -7.69 1.50 1.01
CA VAL A 96 -7.37 1.05 -0.35
C VAL A 96 -8.56 0.32 -0.97
N SER A 97 -9.26 -0.52 -0.21
CA SER A 97 -10.48 -1.19 -0.68
C SER A 97 -11.56 -0.17 -1.06
N GLY A 98 -11.81 0.83 -0.21
CA GLY A 98 -12.80 1.88 -0.49
C GLY A 98 -12.49 2.68 -1.75
N ILE A 99 -11.22 3.06 -1.94
CA ILE A 99 -10.77 3.77 -3.15
C ILE A 99 -10.96 2.91 -4.39
N ARG A 100 -10.59 1.61 -4.33
CA ARG A 100 -10.78 0.68 -5.45
C ARG A 100 -12.25 0.51 -5.83
N THR A 101 -13.14 0.41 -4.85
CA THR A 101 -14.59 0.35 -5.09
C THR A 101 -15.11 1.65 -5.73
N ALA A 102 -14.63 2.81 -5.29
CA ALA A 102 -15.04 4.10 -5.85
C ALA A 102 -14.47 4.37 -7.26
N ALA A 103 -13.28 3.86 -7.58
CA ALA A 103 -12.63 4.03 -8.88
C ALA A 103 -13.04 2.96 -9.92
N GLY A 104 -13.56 1.83 -9.46
CA GLY A 104 -14.11 0.76 -10.31
C GLY A 104 -15.63 0.85 -10.53
N ALA A 105 -16.27 1.92 -10.04
CA ALA A 105 -17.65 2.30 -10.32
C ALA A 105 -17.72 3.30 -11.49
#